data_AF-A0A8H6HPF8-F1
#
_entry.id   AF-A0A8H6HPF8-F1
#
_cell.length_a   1.000
_cell.length_b   1.000
_cell.length_c   1.000
_cell.angle_alpha   90.00
_cell.angle_beta   90.00
_cell.angle_gamma   90.00
#
_symmetry.space_group_name_H-M   'P 1'
#
loop_
_entity.id
_entity.type
_entity.pdbx_description
1 polymer ?
#
loop_
_entity_poly.entity_id
_entity_poly.type
_entity_poly.pdbx_seq_one_letter_code
_entity_poly.pdbx_strand_id
1 'polypeptide(L)'
;SIRSLFPDVEAAQITAIITHEFRGADLHKLDSRYRDKDLDVFISAEGTIERRNKGEKDYKSFDALYQPLITYFAILAAHIPNQRTIPFVFFQFLIHLQKISKDYEWTAVLEYVMIFFNRRRMEMLESGDYSQWAKPDAALMAEYVYAHRKSPRAGTSGEKAKASGSNNRGPSVCRNWNDGKCTGTGKCPSGRSHVCSSCGKSDH
;
A
#
# COMPACT_ATOMS: atom_id res chain seq x y z
N SER A 1 1.13 34.01 6.38
CA SER A 1 1.51 33.19 7.55
C SER A 1 1.36 31.72 7.16
N ILE A 2 2.11 30.79 7.74
CA ILE A 2 1.97 29.35 7.40
C ILE A 2 0.52 28.85 7.53
N ARG A 3 -0.24 29.37 8.51
CA ARG A 3 -1.67 29.08 8.70
C ARG A 3 -2.53 29.42 7.48
N SER A 4 -2.23 30.48 6.74
CA SER A 4 -3.04 30.85 5.55
C SER A 4 -2.80 29.92 4.37
N LEU A 5 -1.72 29.13 4.37
CA LEU A 5 -1.42 28.13 3.35
C LEU A 5 -2.11 26.78 3.65
N PHE A 6 -2.46 26.53 4.91
CA PHE A 6 -3.05 25.28 5.38
C PHE A 6 -4.30 25.56 6.24
N PRO A 7 -5.36 26.16 5.66
CA PRO A 7 -6.56 26.53 6.40
C PRO A 7 -7.28 25.33 7.02
N ASP A 8 -7.12 24.15 6.41
CA ASP A 8 -7.78 22.91 6.80
C ASP A 8 -7.01 22.13 7.88
N VAL A 9 -5.88 22.62 8.37
CA VAL A 9 -5.08 21.97 9.42
C VAL A 9 -5.19 22.82 10.70
N GLU A 10 -5.48 22.22 11.87
CA GLU A 10 -5.55 23.03 13.07
C GLU A 10 -4.15 23.57 13.39
N ALA A 11 -4.16 24.77 13.95
CA ALA A 11 -2.94 25.43 14.34
C ALA A 11 -2.08 24.63 15.31
N ALA A 12 -2.69 23.85 16.20
CA ALA A 12 -1.95 23.00 17.13
C ALA A 12 -1.13 21.94 16.39
N GLN A 13 -1.68 21.35 15.31
CA GLN A 13 -0.93 20.41 14.48
C GLN A 13 0.17 21.11 13.69
N ILE A 14 -0.11 22.28 13.11
CA ILE A 14 0.93 23.08 12.43
C ILE A 14 2.09 23.38 13.37
N THR A 15 1.80 23.88 14.58
CA THR A 15 2.81 24.17 15.60
C THR A 15 3.62 22.91 15.94
N ALA A 16 2.95 21.79 16.24
CA ALA A 16 3.63 20.54 16.56
C ALA A 16 4.51 20.02 15.41
N ILE A 17 4.15 20.28 14.14
CA ILE A 17 4.96 19.89 12.98
C ILE A 17 6.23 20.74 12.91
N ILE A 18 6.11 22.07 13.02
CA ILE A 18 7.25 22.98 12.91
C ILE A 18 8.18 22.91 14.13
N THR A 19 7.68 22.47 15.29
CA THR A 19 8.50 22.19 16.49
C THR A 19 8.98 20.73 16.56
N HIS A 20 8.69 19.93 15.54
CA HIS A 20 9.06 18.50 15.47
C HIS A 20 8.53 17.64 16.64
N GLU A 21 7.40 18.03 17.23
CA GLU A 21 6.69 17.27 18.28
C GLU A 21 5.60 16.34 17.71
N PHE A 22 5.20 16.56 16.46
CA PHE A 22 4.15 15.80 15.78
C PHE A 22 4.59 14.34 15.52
N ARG A 23 3.83 13.36 16.01
CA ARG A 23 4.21 11.93 15.95
C ARG A 23 3.58 11.22 14.75
N GLY A 24 4.19 10.11 14.32
CA GLY A 24 3.64 9.31 13.22
C GLY A 24 2.21 8.81 13.47
N ALA A 25 1.89 8.47 14.72
CA ALA A 25 0.55 8.07 15.13
C ALA A 25 -0.51 9.17 14.89
N ASP A 26 -0.10 10.44 14.93
CA ASP A 26 -0.98 11.59 14.80
C ASP A 26 -1.24 12.01 13.34
N LEU A 27 -0.57 11.41 12.35
CA LEU A 27 -0.68 11.78 10.93
C LEU A 27 -2.16 11.82 10.44
N HIS A 28 -3.08 11.05 11.03
CA HIS A 28 -4.47 10.95 10.60
C HIS A 28 -5.20 12.28 10.80
N LYS A 29 -4.74 13.09 11.76
CA LYS A 29 -5.23 14.44 12.03
C LYS A 29 -4.98 15.42 10.87
N LEU A 30 -4.11 15.05 9.92
CA LEU A 30 -3.83 15.83 8.72
C LEU A 30 -4.65 15.39 7.50
N ASP A 31 -5.44 14.33 7.60
CA ASP A 31 -6.33 13.92 6.50
C ASP A 31 -7.65 14.69 6.58
N SER A 32 -7.86 15.57 5.59
CA SER A 32 -9.14 16.26 5.39
C SER A 32 -10.35 15.31 5.31
N ARG A 33 -10.15 14.07 4.83
CA ARG A 33 -11.20 13.05 4.69
C ARG A 33 -11.55 12.37 6.03
N TYR A 34 -10.66 12.45 7.02
CA TYR A 34 -10.90 11.91 8.36
C TYR A 34 -11.70 12.89 9.23
N ARG A 35 -11.47 14.19 9.08
CA ARG A 35 -12.28 15.21 9.77
C ARG A 35 -13.77 15.11 9.49
N ASP A 36 -14.14 14.74 8.25
CA ASP A 36 -15.54 14.58 7.85
C ASP A 36 -16.16 13.25 8.32
N LYS A 37 -15.33 12.31 8.80
CA LYS A 37 -15.73 10.98 9.28
C LYS A 37 -15.57 10.79 10.79
N ASP A 38 -15.07 11.79 11.50
CA ASP A 38 -14.75 11.75 12.94
C ASP A 38 -15.98 11.93 13.86
N LEU A 39 -17.16 11.55 13.39
CA LEU A 39 -18.35 11.48 14.21
C LEU A 39 -19.14 10.21 13.86
N ASP A 40 -18.65 9.05 14.30
CA ASP A 40 -19.56 7.96 14.65
C ASP A 40 -20.33 8.45 15.89
N VAL A 41 -21.39 9.21 15.64
CA VAL A 41 -22.40 9.53 16.65
C VAL A 41 -23.17 8.26 16.90
N PHE A 42 -22.97 7.66 18.06
CA PHE A 42 -23.82 6.57 18.51
C PHE A 42 -24.53 6.97 19.79
N ILE A 43 -25.75 6.45 19.95
CA ILE A 43 -26.53 6.63 21.16
C ILE A 43 -26.16 5.47 22.08
N SER A 44 -25.63 5.78 23.26
CA SER A 44 -25.34 4.79 24.31
C SER A 44 -26.63 4.10 24.75
N ALA A 45 -26.53 2.97 25.46
CA ALA A 45 -27.72 2.25 25.95
C ALA A 45 -28.58 3.13 26.88
N GLU A 46 -27.98 4.17 27.47
CA GLU A 46 -28.58 5.16 28.37
C GLU A 46 -29.15 6.38 27.62
N GLY A 47 -29.13 6.39 26.28
CA GLY A 47 -29.67 7.48 25.47
C GLY A 47 -28.70 8.65 25.27
N THR A 48 -27.45 8.51 25.69
CA THR A 48 -26.43 9.58 25.60
C THR A 48 -25.75 9.55 24.24
N ILE A 49 -25.60 10.72 23.61
CA ILE A 49 -24.83 10.86 22.37
C ILE A 49 -23.34 10.76 22.72
N GLU A 50 -22.73 9.62 22.42
CA GLU A 50 -21.31 9.38 22.62
C GLU A 50 -20.53 9.51 21.30
N ARG A 51 -19.33 10.09 21.38
CA ARG A 51 -18.43 10.30 20.25
C ARG A 51 -17.22 9.39 20.42
N ARG A 52 -17.04 8.43 19.51
CA ARG A 52 -15.85 7.58 19.48
C ARG A 52 -14.86 8.09 18.43
N ASN A 53 -13.71 8.58 18.88
CA ASN A 53 -12.57 8.82 17.99
C ASN A 53 -12.07 7.47 17.46
N LYS A 54 -12.02 7.30 16.14
CA LYS A 54 -11.56 6.05 15.50
C LYS A 54 -10.02 5.97 15.35
N GLY A 55 -9.30 6.92 15.95
CA GLY A 55 -7.90 7.28 15.69
C GLY A 55 -6.80 6.23 15.88
N GLU A 56 -7.11 4.97 16.16
CA GLU A 56 -6.10 3.89 16.32
C GLU A 56 -6.11 2.85 15.17
N LYS A 57 -7.09 2.87 14.26
CA LYS A 57 -7.25 1.83 13.20
C LYS A 57 -6.95 2.28 11.76
N ASP A 58 -6.30 3.43 11.57
CA ASP A 58 -6.67 4.31 10.45
C ASP A 58 -5.78 4.32 9.20
N TYR A 59 -4.68 3.56 9.16
CA TYR A 59 -3.93 3.38 7.91
C TYR A 59 -4.16 1.99 7.33
N LYS A 60 -5.36 1.72 6.84
CA LYS A 60 -5.67 0.43 6.20
C LYS A 60 -5.05 0.28 4.81
N SER A 61 -4.57 1.37 4.22
CA SER A 61 -3.95 1.38 2.90
C SER A 61 -2.89 2.47 2.79
N PHE A 62 -2.05 2.36 1.75
CA PHE A 62 -1.11 3.39 1.34
C PHE A 62 -1.79 4.76 1.17
N ASP A 63 -2.95 4.82 0.52
CA ASP A 63 -3.66 6.07 0.25
C ASP A 63 -4.15 6.78 1.52
N ALA A 64 -4.40 6.02 2.60
CA ALA A 64 -4.78 6.60 3.89
C ALA A 64 -3.60 7.31 4.57
N LEU A 65 -2.36 6.86 4.32
CA LEU A 65 -1.15 7.45 4.91
C LEU A 65 -0.50 8.51 4.00
N TYR A 66 -0.58 8.30 2.68
CA TYR A 66 0.13 9.10 1.69
C TYR A 66 -0.30 10.57 1.70
N GLN A 67 -1.61 10.83 1.78
CA GLN A 67 -2.14 12.19 1.78
C GLN A 67 -1.72 12.99 3.04
N PRO A 68 -1.86 12.46 4.28
CA PRO A 68 -1.26 13.05 5.47
C PRO A 68 0.23 13.37 5.37
N LEU A 69 1.03 12.45 4.80
CA LEU A 69 2.46 12.66 4.64
C LEU A 69 2.78 13.83 3.71
N ILE A 70 2.04 13.98 2.61
CA ILE A 70 2.17 15.14 1.72
C ILE A 70 1.90 16.43 2.49
N THR A 71 0.80 16.48 3.24
CA THR A 71 0.44 17.67 4.05
C THR A 71 1.53 17.97 5.08
N TYR A 72 2.01 16.96 5.80
CA TYR A 72 3.11 17.09 6.76
C TYR A 72 4.36 17.71 6.13
N PHE A 73 4.82 17.16 5.00
CA PHE A 73 6.02 17.65 4.32
C PHE A 73 5.83 19.03 3.69
N ALA A 74 4.63 19.35 3.20
CA ALA A 74 4.33 20.67 2.67
C ALA A 74 4.39 21.74 3.77
N ILE A 75 3.89 21.44 4.97
CA ILE A 75 3.99 22.34 6.14
C ILE A 75 5.46 22.57 6.51
N LEU A 76 6.26 21.50 6.63
CA LEU A 76 7.69 21.63 6.92
C LEU A 76 8.42 22.47 5.85
N ALA A 77 8.21 22.16 4.57
CA ALA A 77 8.85 22.88 3.46
C ALA A 77 8.45 24.36 3.42
N ALA A 78 7.21 24.70 3.75
CA ALA A 78 6.76 26.09 3.84
C ALA A 78 7.34 26.82 5.06
N HIS A 79 7.69 26.09 6.13
CA HIS A 79 8.27 26.68 7.34
C HIS A 79 9.76 26.97 7.20
N ILE A 80 10.52 26.15 6.49
CA ILE A 80 11.99 26.20 6.46
C ILE A 80 12.46 27.10 5.32
N PRO A 81 12.86 28.37 5.58
CA PRO A 81 13.27 29.27 4.52
C PRO A 81 14.61 28.82 3.90
N ASN A 82 14.77 29.10 2.60
CA ASN A 82 16.03 29.02 1.86
C ASN A 82 16.68 27.63 1.73
N GLN A 83 16.05 26.55 2.19
CA GLN A 83 16.56 25.18 1.99
C GLN A 83 15.87 24.48 0.81
N ARG A 84 16.28 24.86 -0.41
CA ARG A 84 15.67 24.39 -1.67
C ARG A 84 15.74 22.88 -1.90
N THR A 85 16.62 22.16 -1.20
CA THR A 85 16.83 20.72 -1.36
C THR A 85 15.86 19.88 -0.54
N ILE A 86 15.29 20.42 0.54
CA ILE A 86 14.41 19.67 1.46
C ILE A 86 13.20 19.03 0.76
N PRO A 87 12.45 19.73 -0.11
CA PRO A 87 11.31 19.13 -0.80
C PRO A 87 11.70 17.89 -1.64
N PHE A 88 12.90 17.89 -2.24
CA PHE A 88 13.39 16.75 -3.02
C PHE A 88 13.65 15.53 -2.13
N VAL A 89 14.19 15.74 -0.94
CA VAL A 89 14.45 14.68 0.04
C VAL A 89 13.14 14.05 0.52
N PHE A 90 12.11 14.86 0.80
CA PHE A 90 10.77 14.34 1.14
C PHE A 90 10.14 13.57 -0.01
N PHE A 91 10.30 14.05 -1.25
CA PHE A 91 9.81 13.36 -2.43
C PHE A 91 10.48 11.99 -2.64
N GLN A 92 11.78 11.88 -2.37
CA GLN A 92 12.50 10.60 -2.41
C GLN A 92 11.94 9.59 -1.40
N PHE A 93 11.59 10.04 -0.20
CA PHE A 93 10.90 9.19 0.78
C PHE A 93 9.54 8.71 0.28
N LEU A 94 8.72 9.61 -0.29
CA LEU A 94 7.40 9.26 -0.84
C LEU A 94 7.51 8.24 -1.99
N ILE A 95 8.50 8.38 -2.87
CA ILE A 95 8.81 7.39 -3.91
C ILE A 95 9.19 6.04 -3.30
N HIS A 96 10.08 6.04 -2.29
CA HIS A 96 10.48 4.82 -1.59
C HIS A 96 9.28 4.12 -0.98
N LEU A 97 8.43 4.86 -0.26
CA LEU A 97 7.21 4.34 0.34
C LEU A 97 6.27 3.72 -0.71
N GLN A 98 6.09 4.38 -1.85
CA GLN A 98 5.27 3.85 -2.94
C GLN A 98 5.85 2.56 -3.53
N LYS A 99 7.18 2.42 -3.61
CA LYS A 99 7.83 1.19 -4.09
C LYS A 99 7.60 0.05 -3.11
N ILE A 100 7.92 0.25 -1.83
CA ILE A 100 7.80 -0.82 -0.84
C ILE A 100 6.33 -1.20 -0.60
N SER A 101 5.39 -0.27 -0.72
CA SER A 101 3.95 -0.59 -0.58
C SER A 101 3.42 -1.50 -1.69
N LYS A 102 4.05 -1.50 -2.88
CA LYS A 102 3.71 -2.41 -3.98
C LYS A 102 4.25 -3.82 -3.74
N ASP A 103 5.49 -3.91 -3.26
CA ASP A 103 6.24 -5.17 -3.21
C ASP A 103 6.06 -5.95 -1.89
N TYR A 104 5.66 -5.27 -0.81
CA TYR A 104 5.57 -5.85 0.53
C TYR A 104 4.17 -5.68 1.13
N GLU A 105 3.85 -6.53 2.10
CA GLU A 105 2.59 -6.45 2.86
C GLU A 105 2.44 -5.11 3.56
N TRP A 106 1.24 -4.53 3.49
CA TRP A 106 1.03 -3.16 3.95
C TRP A 106 1.23 -2.99 5.45
N THR A 107 0.85 -3.98 6.26
CA THR A 107 1.03 -3.94 7.72
C THR A 107 2.51 -3.81 8.11
N ALA A 108 3.39 -4.57 7.46
CA ALA A 108 4.84 -4.51 7.66
C ALA A 108 5.43 -3.15 7.19
N VAL A 109 4.98 -2.67 6.04
CA VAL A 109 5.37 -1.34 5.53
C VAL A 109 4.93 -0.23 6.46
N LEU A 110 3.72 -0.29 7.01
CA LEU A 110 3.19 0.70 7.93
C LEU A 110 4.03 0.77 9.22
N GLU A 111 4.38 -0.38 9.79
CA GLU A 111 5.22 -0.44 10.99
C GLU A 111 6.61 0.16 10.74
N TYR A 112 7.25 -0.22 9.63
CA TYR A 112 8.49 0.42 9.16
C TYR A 112 8.36 1.94 9.07
N VAL A 113 7.31 2.45 8.42
CA VAL A 113 7.11 3.90 8.25
C VAL A 113 6.92 4.61 9.57
N MET A 114 6.16 4.04 10.51
CA MET A 114 5.93 4.68 11.81
C MET A 114 7.21 4.83 12.62
N ILE A 115 8.06 3.79 12.62
CA ILE A 115 9.35 3.85 13.31
C ILE A 115 10.31 4.80 12.58
N PHE A 116 10.41 4.68 11.25
CA PHE A 116 11.24 5.55 10.41
C PHE A 116 10.88 7.02 10.61
N PHE A 117 9.59 7.37 10.51
CA PHE A 117 9.08 8.71 10.69
C PHE A 117 9.51 9.30 12.03
N ASN A 118 9.31 8.56 13.13
CA ASN A 118 9.66 9.06 14.46
C ASN A 118 11.18 9.22 14.64
N ARG A 119 12.01 8.35 14.05
CA ARG A 119 13.48 8.52 14.03
C ARG A 119 13.89 9.79 13.29
N ARG A 120 13.41 9.96 12.05
CA ARG A 120 13.70 11.15 11.23
C ARG A 120 13.22 12.44 11.89
N ARG A 121 12.07 12.41 12.56
CA ARG A 121 11.56 13.54 13.35
C ARG A 121 12.52 13.92 14.48
N MET A 122 13.06 12.96 15.22
CA MET A 122 14.06 13.22 16.27
C MET A 122 15.35 13.79 15.70
N GLU A 123 15.84 13.28 14.57
CA GLU A 123 17.04 13.81 13.89
C GLU A 123 16.84 15.27 13.47
N MET A 124 15.67 15.63 12.93
CA MET A 124 15.32 17.02 12.63
C MET A 124 15.28 17.90 13.89
N LEU A 125 14.73 17.39 14.99
CA LEU A 125 14.67 18.11 16.27
C LEU A 125 16.06 18.36 16.88
N GLU A 126 16.92 17.34 16.89
CA GLU A 126 18.21 17.38 17.60
C GLU A 126 19.30 18.07 16.78
N SER A 127 19.31 17.87 15.46
CA SER A 127 20.41 18.28 14.59
C SER A 127 20.00 19.20 13.43
N GLY A 128 18.70 19.33 13.18
CA GLY A 128 18.21 20.01 11.97
C GLY A 128 18.58 19.27 10.67
N ASP A 129 18.97 17.99 10.74
CA ASP A 129 19.29 17.18 9.57
C ASP A 129 18.03 16.61 8.91
N TYR A 130 17.68 17.14 7.75
CA TYR A 130 16.58 16.65 6.91
C TYR A 130 17.03 15.56 5.93
N SER A 131 18.34 15.43 5.67
CA SER A 131 18.87 14.59 4.59
C SER A 131 18.60 13.10 4.77
N GLN A 132 18.34 12.66 5.99
CA GLN A 132 18.09 11.26 6.32
C GLN A 132 16.74 10.75 5.82
N TRP A 133 15.78 11.63 5.51
CA TRP A 133 14.51 11.24 4.90
C TRP A 133 14.72 10.59 3.52
N ALA A 134 15.75 11.01 2.78
CA ALA A 134 16.06 10.48 1.45
C ALA A 134 16.63 9.06 1.46
N LYS A 135 17.06 8.58 2.62
CA LYS A 135 17.81 7.33 2.77
C LYS A 135 16.94 6.27 3.43
N PRO A 136 16.59 5.18 2.72
CA PRO A 136 15.98 4.02 3.36
C PRO A 136 16.84 3.52 4.52
N ASP A 137 16.21 3.17 5.63
CA ASP A 137 16.90 2.56 6.77
C ASP A 137 17.02 1.05 6.51
N ALA A 138 18.19 0.62 6.02
CA ALA A 138 18.41 -0.77 5.61
C ALA A 138 18.26 -1.76 6.76
N ALA A 139 18.63 -1.37 7.98
CA ALA A 139 18.48 -2.21 9.16
C ALA A 139 17.00 -2.37 9.51
N LEU A 140 16.24 -1.26 9.51
CA LEU A 140 14.80 -1.28 9.76
C LEU A 140 14.03 -2.02 8.65
N MET A 141 14.46 -1.91 7.39
CA MET A 141 13.91 -2.68 6.27
C MET A 141 14.13 -4.19 6.45
N ALA A 142 15.32 -4.59 6.91
CA ALA A 142 15.63 -5.99 7.16
C ALA A 142 14.83 -6.58 8.33
N GLU A 143 14.63 -5.77 9.38
CA GLU A 143 13.88 -6.17 10.57
C GLU A 143 12.38 -6.31 10.30
N TYR A 144 11.77 -5.34 9.60
CA TYR A 144 10.31 -5.25 9.49
C TYR A 144 9.74 -5.59 8.11
N VAL A 145 10.48 -5.42 7.01
CA VAL A 145 9.89 -5.41 5.66
C VAL A 145 10.28 -6.64 4.84
N TYR A 146 11.56 -7.01 4.78
CA TYR A 146 12.04 -7.99 3.80
C TYR A 146 11.41 -9.39 3.93
N ALA A 147 11.06 -9.81 5.15
CA ALA A 147 10.37 -11.08 5.39
C ALA A 147 8.91 -11.10 4.86
N HIS A 148 8.33 -9.94 4.57
CA HIS A 148 6.91 -9.78 4.22
C HIS A 148 6.71 -9.41 2.75
N ARG A 149 7.54 -9.95 1.86
CA ARG A 149 7.38 -9.73 0.42
C ARG A 149 6.08 -10.38 -0.06
N LYS A 150 5.27 -9.63 -0.80
CA LYS A 150 4.07 -10.17 -1.45
C LYS A 150 4.48 -11.30 -2.38
N SER A 151 3.76 -12.41 -2.30
CA SER A 151 3.93 -13.48 -3.29
C SER A 151 3.64 -12.89 -4.68
N PRO A 152 4.47 -13.16 -5.71
CA PRO A 152 4.10 -12.84 -7.07
C PRO A 152 2.73 -13.45 -7.29
N ARG A 153 1.73 -12.60 -7.57
CA ARG A 153 0.35 -13.02 -7.75
C ARG A 153 0.38 -14.13 -8.80
N ALA A 154 0.30 -15.40 -8.38
CA ALA A 154 0.13 -16.50 -9.28
C ALA A 154 -1.14 -16.17 -10.05
N GLY A 155 -1.04 -16.03 -11.37
CA GLY A 155 -2.21 -15.91 -12.21
C GLY A 155 -3.13 -17.08 -11.84
N THR A 156 -4.28 -16.74 -11.23
CA THR A 156 -5.48 -17.56 -11.12
C THR A 156 -5.24 -19.07 -11.23
N SER A 157 -4.72 -19.68 -10.16
CA SER A 157 -4.76 -21.12 -9.97
C SER A 157 -5.63 -21.45 -8.75
N GLY A 158 -6.88 -21.82 -9.02
CA GLY A 158 -7.60 -22.81 -8.24
C GLY A 158 -8.54 -22.32 -7.14
N GLU A 159 -9.59 -21.56 -7.49
CA GLU A 159 -10.82 -21.66 -6.73
C GLU A 159 -11.51 -22.98 -7.10
N LYS A 160 -11.61 -23.90 -6.13
CA LYS A 160 -12.45 -25.09 -6.21
C LYS A 160 -13.91 -24.66 -6.26
N ALA A 161 -14.43 -24.39 -7.45
CA ALA A 161 -15.87 -24.31 -7.67
C ALA A 161 -16.46 -25.72 -7.60
N LYS A 162 -17.31 -25.94 -6.59
CA LYS A 162 -18.21 -27.10 -6.51
C LYS A 162 -19.03 -27.20 -7.80
N ALA A 163 -19.11 -28.42 -8.31
CA ALA A 163 -19.86 -28.78 -9.50
C ALA A 163 -21.34 -28.40 -9.39
N SER A 164 -21.86 -27.75 -10.43
CA SER A 164 -23.26 -27.88 -10.84
C SER A 164 -23.39 -27.54 -12.33
N GLY A 165 -23.92 -28.49 -13.09
CA GLY A 165 -24.78 -28.21 -14.24
C GLY A 165 -24.13 -27.81 -15.57
N SER A 166 -23.86 -28.82 -16.41
CA SER A 166 -24.27 -28.93 -17.82
C SER A 166 -24.18 -27.68 -18.73
N ASN A 167 -23.25 -27.67 -19.70
CA ASN A 167 -23.61 -27.87 -21.12
C ASN A 167 -22.42 -27.70 -22.08
N ASN A 168 -22.21 -28.76 -22.88
CA ASN A 168 -21.87 -28.72 -24.29
C ASN A 168 -20.64 -27.89 -24.73
N ARG A 169 -19.44 -28.48 -24.60
CA ARG A 169 -18.32 -28.18 -25.51
C ARG A 169 -17.61 -29.50 -25.83
N GLY A 170 -17.51 -29.82 -27.11
CA GLY A 170 -16.84 -31.02 -27.61
C GLY A 170 -15.39 -31.14 -27.11
N PRO A 171 -14.77 -32.33 -27.25
CA PRO A 171 -13.47 -32.61 -26.67
C PRO A 171 -12.43 -31.58 -27.12
N SER A 172 -11.91 -30.82 -26.17
CA SER A 172 -10.88 -29.80 -26.40
C SER A 172 -9.64 -30.43 -27.04
N VAL A 173 -9.07 -29.77 -28.05
CA VAL A 173 -7.87 -30.24 -28.77
C VAL A 173 -6.67 -30.37 -27.83
N CYS A 174 -5.89 -31.43 -27.99
CA CYS A 174 -4.66 -31.67 -27.25
C CYS A 174 -3.51 -30.80 -27.79
N ARG A 175 -3.10 -29.78 -27.03
CA ARG A 175 -1.95 -28.93 -27.40
C ARG A 175 -0.62 -29.69 -27.32
N ASN A 176 -0.45 -30.56 -26.34
CA ASN A 176 0.78 -31.37 -26.20
C ASN A 176 0.99 -32.32 -27.39
N TRP A 177 -0.08 -32.75 -28.07
CA TRP A 177 0.04 -33.52 -29.31
C TRP A 177 0.50 -32.65 -30.48
N ASN A 178 -0.05 -31.43 -30.62
CA ASN A 178 0.41 -30.44 -31.61
C ASN A 178 1.89 -30.06 -31.41
N ASP A 179 2.39 -30.12 -30.17
CA ASP A 179 3.79 -29.85 -29.83
C ASP A 179 4.69 -31.10 -29.89
N GLY A 180 4.18 -32.27 -30.33
CA GLY A 180 4.93 -33.53 -30.42
C GLY A 180 5.30 -34.17 -29.07
N LYS A 181 4.77 -33.65 -27.96
CA LYS A 181 5.10 -34.03 -26.57
C LYS A 181 4.09 -35.01 -25.95
N CYS A 182 3.01 -35.35 -26.66
CA CYS A 182 2.03 -36.32 -26.18
C CYS A 182 2.40 -37.72 -26.68
N THR A 183 2.75 -38.61 -25.75
CA THR A 183 3.24 -39.98 -26.03
C THR A 183 2.11 -41.00 -26.20
N GLY A 184 0.84 -40.59 -26.11
CA GLY A 184 -0.32 -41.47 -26.23
C GLY A 184 -0.55 -41.88 -27.69
N THR A 185 -0.21 -43.12 -28.02
CA THR A 185 -0.53 -43.74 -29.32
C THR A 185 -2.04 -43.96 -29.43
N GLY A 186 -2.71 -43.05 -30.13
CA GLY A 186 -4.13 -43.16 -30.49
C GLY A 186 -5.14 -42.51 -29.52
N LYS A 187 -4.86 -42.41 -28.22
CA LYS A 187 -5.73 -41.69 -27.26
C LYS A 187 -4.93 -40.85 -26.28
N CYS A 188 -5.32 -39.59 -26.12
CA CYS A 188 -4.72 -38.68 -25.15
C CYS A 188 -5.04 -39.16 -23.72
N PRO A 189 -4.05 -39.23 -22.79
CA PRO A 189 -4.30 -39.53 -21.38
C PRO A 189 -5.27 -38.56 -20.70
N SER A 190 -5.40 -37.35 -21.23
CA SER A 190 -6.33 -36.32 -20.73
C SER A 190 -7.70 -36.32 -21.43
N GLY A 191 -7.99 -37.34 -22.26
CA GLY A 191 -9.27 -37.47 -22.97
C GLY A 191 -9.49 -36.42 -24.08
N ARG A 192 -8.43 -35.72 -24.48
CA ARG A 192 -8.45 -34.66 -25.50
C ARG A 192 -8.23 -35.20 -26.91
N SER A 193 -8.79 -34.53 -27.92
CA SER A 193 -8.64 -34.95 -29.32
C SER A 193 -7.25 -34.62 -29.87
N HIS A 194 -6.61 -35.58 -30.52
CA HIS A 194 -5.37 -35.41 -31.27
C HIS A 194 -5.69 -34.94 -32.69
N VAL A 195 -5.92 -33.64 -32.85
CA VAL A 195 -6.13 -32.99 -34.15
C VAL A 195 -5.29 -31.72 -34.22
N CYS A 196 -4.90 -31.32 -35.43
CA CYS A 196 -4.12 -30.12 -35.66
C CYS A 196 -4.93 -28.88 -35.26
N SER A 197 -4.36 -28.02 -34.42
CA SER A 197 -5.03 -26.78 -34.00
C SER A 197 -5.20 -25.77 -35.14
N SER A 198 -4.41 -25.89 -36.21
CA SER A 198 -4.45 -25.00 -37.37
C SER A 198 -5.37 -25.50 -38.49
N CYS A 199 -5.40 -26.80 -38.78
CA CYS A 199 -6.16 -27.36 -39.92
C CYS A 199 -7.24 -28.38 -39.53
N GLY A 200 -7.33 -28.78 -38.27
CA GLY A 200 -8.35 -29.69 -37.74
C GLY A 200 -8.21 -31.18 -38.13
N LYS A 201 -7.17 -31.56 -38.89
CA LYS A 201 -6.94 -32.94 -39.32
C LYS A 201 -6.19 -33.76 -38.24
N SER A 202 -6.46 -35.05 -38.18
CA SER A 202 -5.79 -36.00 -37.26
C SER A 202 -4.46 -36.55 -37.79
N ASP A 203 -4.18 -36.37 -39.08
CA ASP A 203 -3.08 -37.06 -39.76
C ASP A 203 -1.97 -36.06 -40.09
N HIS A 204 -0.91 -36.08 -39.26
CA HIS A 204 0.38 -35.44 -39.47
C HIS A 204 1.48 -36.32 -38.91
#